data_AF-A0A2E5NNK9-F1
#
_entry.id   AF-A0A2E5NNK9-F1
#
_cell.length_a   1.000
_cell.length_b   1.000
_cell.length_c   1.000
_cell.angle_alpha   90.00
_cell.angle_beta   90.00
_cell.angle_gamma   90.00
#
_symmetry.space_group_name_H-M   'P 1'
#
loop_
_entity.id
_entity.type
_entity.pdbx_description
1 polymer ?
#
loop_
_entity_poly.entity_id
_entity_poly.type
_entity_poly.pdbx_seq_one_letter_code
_entity_poly.pdbx_strand_id
1 'polypeptide(L)'
;MKPVEKHQAIDQSTGVSPNWLWMFFGFSIGLLIAGVLYIQNTNFFTSNENIHAASQNPPQNRLEPAPETQTTQHPAAAFTFYEDLPGFEFEVSGINSDINSNFSDSENTIVERFILQAGAFRLSSDAERMKENLALLDIESNLQEVTVNSNDFHRVLIGPIEGTNEMNRIREKLLDANIEVLARRMSD
;
A
#
# COMPACT_ATOMS: atom_id res chain seq x y z
N MET A 1 -40.11 -80.32 11.50
CA MET A 1 -40.53 -78.91 11.61
C MET A 1 -39.28 -78.02 11.56
N LYS A 2 -39.16 -77.19 10.52
CA LYS A 2 -38.23 -76.02 10.43
C LYS A 2 -38.84 -74.85 11.25
N PRO A 3 -38.32 -73.61 11.19
CA PRO A 3 -37.09 -73.04 11.78
C PRO A 3 -37.42 -71.81 12.66
N VAL A 4 -36.50 -71.22 13.45
CA VAL A 4 -36.60 -69.79 13.82
C VAL A 4 -35.20 -69.16 14.02
N GLU A 5 -34.93 -68.14 13.20
CA GLU A 5 -33.84 -67.17 13.28
C GLU A 5 -33.74 -66.46 14.62
N LYS A 6 -32.52 -66.03 14.98
CA LYS A 6 -32.37 -64.71 15.61
C LYS A 6 -31.31 -63.91 14.85
N HIS A 7 -31.83 -62.99 14.04
CA HIS A 7 -31.10 -61.84 13.53
C HIS A 7 -30.69 -60.89 14.67
N GLN A 8 -29.46 -60.38 14.55
CA GLN A 8 -28.98 -59.03 14.85
C GLN A 8 -29.25 -58.37 16.22
N ALA A 9 -28.18 -57.81 16.79
CA ALA A 9 -28.19 -56.44 17.30
C ALA A 9 -26.74 -55.91 17.33
N ILE A 10 -26.36 -55.11 16.34
CA ILE A 10 -25.22 -54.18 16.44
C ILE A 10 -25.79 -52.97 17.17
N ASP A 11 -25.39 -52.79 18.42
CA ASP A 11 -25.85 -51.69 19.26
C ASP A 11 -25.14 -50.40 18.82
N GLN A 12 -25.78 -49.66 17.91
CA GLN A 12 -25.41 -48.30 17.55
C GLN A 12 -25.90 -47.37 18.67
N SER A 13 -25.08 -47.18 19.70
CA SER A 13 -25.37 -46.18 20.73
C SER A 13 -25.25 -44.78 20.14
N THR A 14 -26.37 -44.23 19.70
CA THR A 14 -26.60 -42.80 19.45
C THR A 14 -26.49 -42.06 20.79
N GLY A 15 -25.26 -41.73 21.17
CA GLY A 15 -24.97 -40.93 22.35
C GLY A 15 -25.36 -39.47 22.13
N VAL A 16 -26.39 -39.03 22.85
CA VAL A 16 -26.81 -37.64 23.03
C VAL A 16 -25.58 -36.72 23.10
N SER A 17 -25.38 -35.89 22.08
CA SER A 17 -24.31 -34.89 22.12
C SER A 17 -24.65 -33.90 23.25
N PRO A 18 -23.76 -33.68 24.21
CA PRO A 18 -24.02 -32.75 25.30
C PRO A 18 -24.23 -31.35 24.73
N ASN A 19 -25.31 -30.67 25.12
CA ASN A 19 -25.64 -29.29 24.67
C ASN A 19 -24.51 -28.25 24.90
N TRP A 20 -23.48 -28.60 25.67
CA TRP A 20 -22.26 -27.81 25.83
C TRP A 20 -21.39 -27.75 24.56
N LEU A 21 -21.55 -28.71 23.64
CA LEU A 21 -20.86 -28.69 22.34
C LEU A 21 -21.25 -27.45 21.51
N TRP A 22 -22.45 -26.90 21.72
CA TRP A 22 -22.89 -25.68 21.05
C TRP A 22 -22.19 -24.42 21.58
N MET A 23 -21.82 -24.39 22.86
CA MET A 23 -21.02 -23.29 23.44
C MET A 23 -19.61 -23.26 22.85
N PHE A 24 -18.97 -24.42 22.68
CA PHE A 24 -17.65 -24.47 22.04
C PHE A 24 -17.70 -24.05 20.58
N PHE A 25 -18.77 -24.38 19.88
CA PHE A 25 -18.95 -23.96 18.48
C PHE A 25 -19.08 -22.43 18.37
N GLY A 26 -19.91 -21.81 19.22
CA GLY A 26 -20.05 -20.35 19.28
C GLY A 26 -18.77 -19.64 19.72
N PHE A 27 -18.07 -20.18 20.73
CA PHE A 27 -16.80 -19.64 21.20
C PHE A 27 -15.70 -19.74 20.14
N SER A 28 -15.63 -20.86 19.42
CA SER A 28 -14.67 -21.08 18.33
C SER A 28 -14.90 -20.10 17.17
N ILE A 29 -16.16 -19.89 16.76
CA ILE A 29 -16.50 -18.87 15.75
C ILE A 29 -16.13 -17.46 16.24
N GLY A 30 -16.44 -17.13 17.49
CA GLY A 30 -16.16 -15.82 18.07
C GLY A 30 -14.66 -15.52 18.15
N LEU A 31 -13.85 -16.49 18.57
CA LEU A 31 -12.40 -16.37 18.65
C LEU A 31 -11.80 -16.26 17.24
N LEU A 32 -12.35 -16.96 16.25
CA LEU A 32 -11.91 -16.85 14.87
C LEU A 32 -12.15 -15.44 14.31
N ILE A 33 -13.34 -14.86 14.51
CA ILE A 33 -13.64 -13.48 14.08
C ILE A 33 -12.77 -12.47 14.85
N ALA A 34 -12.64 -12.62 16.17
CA ALA A 34 -11.80 -11.75 16.99
C ALA A 34 -10.32 -11.85 16.62
N GLY A 35 -9.82 -13.04 16.28
CA GLY A 35 -8.44 -13.27 15.84
C GLY A 35 -8.16 -12.65 14.48
N VAL A 36 -9.09 -12.79 13.52
CA VAL A 36 -8.99 -12.14 12.20
C VAL A 36 -9.02 -10.62 12.34
N LEU A 37 -9.92 -10.09 13.17
CA LEU A 37 -9.92 -8.67 13.50
C LEU A 37 -8.60 -8.28 14.16
N TYR A 38 -8.13 -8.99 15.20
CA TYR A 38 -6.89 -8.66 15.93
C TYR A 38 -5.66 -8.56 15.03
N ILE A 39 -5.51 -9.45 14.04
CA ILE A 39 -4.40 -9.40 13.06
C ILE A 39 -4.52 -8.20 12.11
N GLN A 40 -5.74 -7.79 11.75
CA GLN A 40 -5.97 -6.61 10.90
C GLN A 40 -6.02 -5.29 11.70
N ASN A 41 -6.30 -5.36 13.00
CA ASN A 41 -6.73 -4.25 13.86
C ASN A 41 -5.59 -3.56 14.63
N THR A 42 -4.36 -3.59 14.12
CA THR A 42 -3.44 -2.47 14.38
C THR A 42 -3.78 -1.25 13.51
N ASN A 43 -4.63 -1.40 12.48
CA ASN A 43 -4.88 -0.35 11.48
C ASN A 43 -6.30 0.23 11.44
N PHE A 44 -7.26 -0.24 12.28
CA PHE A 44 -8.70 0.11 12.10
C PHE A 44 -9.41 0.79 13.29
N PHE A 45 -8.77 0.99 14.44
CA PHE A 45 -9.36 1.75 15.57
C PHE A 45 -9.08 3.27 15.50
N THR A 46 -9.49 3.92 14.41
CA THR A 46 -9.75 5.37 14.37
C THR A 46 -10.71 5.67 13.24
N SER A 47 -11.99 5.29 13.39
CA SER A 47 -13.07 5.80 12.55
C SER A 47 -14.41 5.50 13.22
N ASN A 48 -14.86 6.40 14.10
CA ASN A 48 -16.27 6.77 14.32
C ASN A 48 -16.44 7.61 15.59
N GLU A 49 -16.30 8.93 15.47
CA GLU A 49 -17.11 9.89 16.25
C GLU A 49 -17.15 11.22 15.49
N ASN A 50 -17.86 11.26 14.37
CA ASN A 50 -18.24 12.50 13.68
C ASN A 50 -19.54 12.27 12.91
N ILE A 51 -20.63 11.97 13.63
CA ILE A 51 -21.99 12.11 13.09
C ILE A 51 -22.80 12.90 14.12
N HIS A 52 -22.63 14.22 14.10
CA HIS A 52 -23.69 15.17 14.46
C HIS A 52 -23.55 16.39 13.53
N ALA A 53 -24.08 16.26 12.31
CA ALA A 53 -24.27 17.37 11.40
C ALA A 53 -25.52 18.20 11.80
N ALA A 54 -25.29 19.50 11.97
CA ALA A 54 -26.15 20.64 11.67
C ALA A 54 -27.64 20.63 12.11
N SER A 55 -27.98 21.49 13.07
CA SER A 55 -29.17 22.33 12.98
C SER A 55 -29.09 23.60 13.83
N GLN A 56 -29.26 24.74 13.14
CA GLN A 56 -29.91 25.99 13.58
C GLN A 56 -29.10 27.07 14.33
N ASN A 57 -28.79 28.16 13.60
CA ASN A 57 -28.82 29.53 14.14
C ASN A 57 -30.27 30.06 14.06
N PRO A 58 -30.72 30.89 15.03
CA PRO A 58 -30.85 32.33 14.77
C PRO A 58 -30.40 33.23 15.96
N PRO A 59 -30.29 34.56 15.76
CA PRO A 59 -29.36 35.44 16.45
C PRO A 59 -29.96 36.12 17.69
N GLN A 60 -29.16 36.35 18.73
CA GLN A 60 -29.49 37.33 19.77
C GLN A 60 -28.32 38.27 20.08
N ASN A 61 -28.40 39.40 19.38
CA ASN A 61 -28.11 40.75 19.83
C ASN A 61 -27.97 40.91 21.36
N ARG A 62 -26.74 41.09 21.85
CA ARG A 62 -26.47 41.90 23.03
C ARG A 62 -25.55 43.03 22.62
N LEU A 63 -26.16 44.19 22.46
CA LEU A 63 -25.52 45.49 22.35
C LEU A 63 -24.70 45.74 23.62
N GLU A 64 -23.41 46.02 23.46
CA GLU A 64 -22.66 46.90 24.36
C GLU A 64 -21.94 47.97 23.53
N PRO A 65 -21.86 49.22 24.04
CA PRO A 65 -21.85 50.43 23.24
C PRO A 65 -20.44 50.85 22.81
N ALA A 66 -20.38 51.49 21.64
CA ALA A 66 -19.20 52.16 21.11
C ALA A 66 -18.71 53.30 22.02
N PRO A 67 -17.43 53.68 21.87
CA PRO A 67 -17.18 54.97 21.24
C PRO A 67 -16.46 54.79 19.91
N GLU A 68 -17.07 55.34 18.86
CA GLU A 68 -16.46 55.53 17.56
C GLU A 68 -15.29 56.53 17.64
N THR A 69 -14.16 56.16 17.04
CA THR A 69 -13.44 57.08 16.15
C THR A 69 -13.01 56.30 14.90
N GLN A 70 -13.22 56.94 13.76
CA GLN A 70 -13.40 56.36 12.44
C GLN A 70 -12.10 56.00 11.71
N THR A 71 -12.23 55.02 10.81
CA THR A 71 -11.60 54.93 9.48
C THR A 71 -10.07 54.93 9.38
N THR A 72 -9.51 53.76 9.05
CA THR A 72 -8.68 53.64 7.84
C THR A 72 -8.94 52.30 7.17
N GLN A 73 -9.50 52.40 5.97
CA GLN A 73 -9.62 51.35 4.98
C GLN A 73 -8.23 50.83 4.62
N HIS A 74 -7.98 49.54 4.75
CA HIS A 74 -7.07 48.84 3.86
C HIS A 74 -7.49 47.38 3.75
N PRO A 75 -7.47 46.83 2.53
CA PRO A 75 -8.47 45.92 2.01
C PRO A 75 -8.07 44.48 2.34
N ALA A 76 -8.99 43.57 2.03
CA ALA A 76 -8.76 42.15 1.91
C ALA A 76 -7.32 41.85 1.45
N ALA A 77 -6.56 41.15 2.30
CA ALA A 77 -5.39 40.42 1.88
C ALA A 77 -5.86 39.40 0.83
N ALA A 78 -5.85 39.82 -0.42
CA ALA A 78 -6.02 38.96 -1.56
C ALA A 78 -4.86 37.95 -1.50
N PHE A 79 -5.21 36.71 -1.18
CA PHE A 79 -4.40 35.55 -1.48
C PHE A 79 -4.03 35.59 -2.97
N THR A 80 -2.80 35.95 -3.32
CA THR A 80 -2.26 35.79 -4.67
C THR A 80 -1.74 34.37 -4.79
N PHE A 81 -2.68 33.46 -5.06
CA PHE A 81 -2.45 32.05 -5.28
C PHE A 81 -2.11 31.87 -6.78
N TYR A 82 -0.85 31.54 -7.09
CA TYR A 82 -0.41 30.97 -8.38
C TYR A 82 -0.88 31.67 -9.67
N GLU A 83 -0.53 32.95 -9.85
CA GLU A 83 -0.62 33.62 -11.17
C GLU A 83 0.74 33.70 -11.89
N ASP A 84 1.63 32.75 -11.64
CA ASP A 84 2.83 32.54 -12.47
C ASP A 84 2.96 31.06 -12.83
N LEU A 85 2.14 30.61 -13.78
CA LEU A 85 2.52 29.52 -14.67
C LEU A 85 2.92 30.16 -16.00
N PRO A 86 4.21 30.49 -16.23
CA PRO A 86 4.65 30.82 -17.57
C PRO A 86 4.31 29.63 -18.47
N GLY A 87 3.49 29.89 -19.49
CA GLY A 87 3.18 28.93 -20.53
C GLY A 87 4.47 28.50 -21.19
N PHE A 88 4.98 27.31 -20.82
CA PHE A 88 6.01 26.62 -21.57
C PHE A 88 5.37 26.14 -22.87
N GLU A 89 5.33 27.02 -23.86
CA GLU A 89 5.15 26.67 -25.25
C GLU A 89 6.41 25.90 -25.69
N PHE A 90 6.33 24.58 -25.65
CA PHE A 90 7.30 23.71 -26.29
C PHE A 90 7.12 23.85 -27.79
N GLU A 91 7.99 24.63 -28.43
CA GLU A 91 8.11 24.70 -29.88
C GLU A 91 8.51 23.31 -30.39
N VAL A 92 7.54 22.56 -30.93
CA VAL A 92 7.78 21.26 -31.57
C VAL A 92 8.36 21.51 -32.97
N SER A 93 9.63 21.92 -33.01
CA SER A 93 10.37 21.99 -34.26
C SER A 93 10.77 20.58 -34.71
N GLY A 94 10.03 20.06 -35.70
CA GLY A 94 10.55 19.10 -36.67
C GLY A 94 10.29 17.62 -36.38
N ILE A 95 9.07 17.15 -36.59
CA ILE A 95 8.83 15.77 -37.01
C ILE A 95 9.09 15.69 -38.54
N ASN A 96 9.60 14.54 -39.00
CA ASN A 96 10.06 14.15 -40.35
C ASN A 96 11.56 14.39 -40.58
N SER A 97 12.40 13.48 -41.08
CA SER A 97 12.25 12.10 -41.56
C SER A 97 13.68 11.60 -41.86
N ASP A 98 13.90 10.30 -41.63
CA ASP A 98 14.83 9.43 -42.35
C ASP A 98 16.27 9.91 -42.58
N ILE A 99 17.22 9.57 -41.68
CA ILE A 99 18.57 9.14 -42.11
C ILE A 99 19.05 8.01 -41.21
N ASN A 100 19.12 6.83 -41.83
CA ASN A 100 20.01 5.72 -41.50
C ASN A 100 21.42 6.27 -41.19
N SER A 101 21.69 6.49 -39.91
CA SER A 101 22.99 6.90 -39.42
C SER A 101 23.49 5.75 -38.55
N ASN A 102 24.33 4.93 -39.18
CA ASN A 102 25.31 4.12 -38.49
C ASN A 102 26.15 5.06 -37.62
N PHE A 103 25.72 5.26 -36.37
CA PHE A 103 26.55 5.83 -35.32
C PHE A 103 27.25 4.69 -34.62
N SER A 104 28.34 4.20 -35.22
CA SER A 104 29.40 3.58 -34.44
C SER A 104 30.43 4.66 -34.15
N ASP A 105 30.66 4.81 -32.85
CA ASP A 105 31.90 5.22 -32.19
C ASP A 105 31.88 6.59 -31.49
N SER A 106 31.88 6.46 -30.15
CA SER A 106 32.24 7.45 -29.12
C SER A 106 31.14 8.38 -28.62
N GLU A 107 29.99 7.81 -28.23
CA GLU A 107 29.07 8.46 -27.30
C GLU A 107 29.44 8.02 -25.88
N ASN A 108 29.91 8.96 -25.05
CA ASN A 108 29.90 8.85 -23.59
C ASN A 108 28.44 8.74 -23.14
N THR A 109 27.82 7.58 -23.40
CA THR A 109 26.44 7.29 -23.01
C THR A 109 26.48 7.16 -21.51
N ILE A 110 25.98 8.17 -20.81
CA ILE A 110 25.75 8.09 -19.36
C ILE A 110 24.75 6.95 -19.17
N VAL A 111 25.24 5.76 -18.83
CA VAL A 111 24.41 4.60 -18.53
C VAL A 111 23.75 4.87 -17.19
N GLU A 112 22.53 5.40 -17.22
CA GLU A 112 21.71 5.54 -16.02
C GLU A 112 21.44 4.15 -15.46
N ARG A 113 21.91 3.86 -14.23
CA ARG A 113 21.56 2.61 -13.54
C ARG A 113 20.51 2.90 -12.46
N PHE A 114 19.57 1.98 -12.32
CA PHE A 114 18.45 2.06 -11.38
C PHE A 114 18.49 0.89 -10.41
N ILE A 115 17.94 1.09 -9.23
CA ILE A 115 17.70 0.02 -8.26
C ILE A 115 16.20 0.05 -7.97
N LEU A 116 15.56 -1.13 -8.03
CA LEU A 116 14.17 -1.28 -7.60
C LEU A 116 14.15 -1.85 -6.18
N GLN A 117 13.54 -1.16 -5.23
CA GLN A 117 13.33 -1.66 -3.87
C GLN A 117 11.94 -2.28 -3.78
N ALA A 118 11.89 -3.59 -3.54
CA ALA A 118 10.64 -4.36 -3.45
C ALA A 118 10.03 -4.34 -2.05
N GLY A 119 10.79 -3.92 -1.04
CA GLY A 119 10.28 -3.77 0.32
C GLY A 119 11.38 -3.47 1.34
N ALA A 120 10.97 -3.17 2.57
CA ALA A 120 11.83 -3.10 3.74
C ALA A 120 11.10 -3.74 4.92
N PHE A 121 11.67 -4.82 5.45
CA PHE A 121 11.05 -5.64 6.48
C PHE A 121 11.82 -5.55 7.79
N ARG A 122 11.13 -5.72 8.92
CA ARG A 122 11.77 -5.79 10.25
C ARG A 122 12.30 -7.18 10.58
N LEU A 123 11.68 -8.22 10.01
CA LEU A 123 12.07 -9.62 10.20
C LEU A 123 12.84 -10.11 8.98
N SER A 124 13.98 -10.78 9.19
CA SER A 124 14.76 -11.34 8.07
C SER A 124 13.96 -12.41 7.31
N SER A 125 13.14 -13.20 8.02
CA SER A 125 12.28 -14.23 7.42
C SER A 125 11.28 -13.67 6.40
N ASP A 126 10.71 -12.49 6.66
CA ASP A 126 9.78 -11.86 5.71
C ASP A 126 10.51 -11.36 4.48
N ALA A 127 11.72 -10.84 4.66
CA ALA A 127 12.55 -10.38 3.56
C ALA A 127 13.07 -11.54 2.69
N GLU A 128 13.42 -12.67 3.31
CA GLU A 128 13.79 -13.91 2.63
C GLU A 128 12.63 -14.48 1.82
N ARG A 129 11.42 -14.53 2.39
CA ARG A 129 10.21 -14.93 1.64
C ARG A 129 9.95 -14.03 0.44
N MET A 130 10.15 -12.73 0.57
CA MET A 130 10.01 -11.80 -0.55
C MET A 130 11.06 -12.08 -1.64
N LYS A 131 12.32 -12.32 -1.25
CA LYS A 131 13.39 -12.71 -2.18
C LYS A 131 13.07 -14.03 -2.90
N GLU A 132 12.53 -15.02 -2.20
CA GLU A 132 12.07 -16.28 -2.79
C GLU A 132 10.96 -16.05 -3.81
N ASN A 133 9.96 -15.23 -3.47
CA ASN A 133 8.89 -14.87 -4.40
C ASN A 133 9.43 -14.20 -5.67
N LEU A 134 10.43 -13.31 -5.53
CA LEU A 134 11.11 -12.69 -6.67
C LEU A 134 11.89 -13.72 -7.51
N ALA A 135 12.54 -14.69 -6.86
CA ALA A 135 13.24 -15.77 -7.56
C ALA A 135 12.29 -16.68 -8.35
N LEU A 136 11.06 -16.90 -7.87
CA LEU A 136 10.02 -17.61 -8.64
C LEU A 136 9.63 -16.88 -9.93
N LEU A 137 9.80 -15.56 -9.96
CA LEU A 137 9.58 -14.71 -11.13
C LEU A 137 10.82 -14.60 -12.01
N ASP A 138 11.89 -15.35 -11.73
CA ASP A 138 13.19 -15.23 -12.40
C ASP A 138 13.77 -13.81 -12.27
N ILE A 139 13.55 -13.17 -11.11
CA ILE A 139 14.06 -11.82 -10.80
C ILE A 139 15.08 -11.95 -9.67
N GLU A 140 16.33 -11.62 -9.97
CA GLU A 140 17.38 -11.61 -8.98
C GLU A 140 17.23 -10.44 -8.00
N SER A 141 17.31 -10.76 -6.70
CA SER A 141 17.25 -9.76 -5.64
C SER A 141 18.29 -9.99 -4.55
N ASN A 142 18.74 -8.89 -3.97
CA ASN A 142 19.70 -8.83 -2.89
C ASN A 142 19.03 -8.35 -1.61
N LEU A 143 19.50 -8.87 -0.48
CA LEU A 143 19.08 -8.43 0.83
C LEU A 143 20.14 -7.53 1.45
N GLN A 144 19.75 -6.30 1.78
CA GLN A 144 20.61 -5.34 2.46
C GLN A 144 20.06 -5.08 3.85
N GLU A 145 20.89 -5.29 4.86
CA GLU A 145 20.60 -4.92 6.23
C GLU A 145 21.05 -3.48 6.48
N VAL A 146 20.14 -2.65 6.99
CA VAL A 146 20.43 -1.26 7.34
C VAL A 146 19.77 -0.90 8.67
N THR A 147 20.49 -0.19 9.52
CA THR A 147 19.94 0.40 10.74
C THR A 147 19.55 1.85 10.49
N VAL A 148 18.27 2.19 10.65
CA VAL A 148 17.74 3.55 10.49
C VAL A 148 17.06 3.96 11.79
N ASN A 149 17.51 5.06 12.40
CA ASN A 149 16.96 5.56 13.67
C ASN A 149 16.90 4.48 14.76
N SER A 150 17.98 3.71 14.92
CA SER A 150 18.09 2.57 15.87
C SER A 150 17.13 1.40 15.62
N ASN A 151 16.53 1.31 14.43
CA ASN A 151 15.73 0.17 14.01
C ASN A 151 16.42 -0.54 12.85
N ASP A 152 16.55 -1.86 12.96
CA ASP A 152 17.13 -2.70 11.90
C ASP A 152 16.06 -3.03 10.86
N PHE A 153 16.45 -2.90 9.59
CA PHE A 153 15.62 -3.20 8.44
C PHE A 153 16.37 -4.07 7.44
N HIS A 154 15.66 -5.05 6.91
CA HIS A 154 16.09 -5.90 5.82
C HIS A 154 15.41 -5.43 4.53
N ARG A 155 16.15 -4.75 3.67
CA ARG A 155 15.66 -4.22 2.39
C ARG A 155 15.89 -5.24 1.28
N VAL A 156 14.87 -5.46 0.48
CA VAL A 156 14.97 -6.32 -0.71
C VAL A 156 15.13 -5.41 -1.92
N LEU A 157 16.28 -5.51 -2.58
CA LEU A 157 16.66 -4.69 -3.73
C LEU A 157 16.82 -5.58 -4.97
N ILE A 158 16.38 -5.09 -6.11
CA ILE A 158 16.47 -5.77 -7.40
C ILE A 158 17.43 -4.98 -8.28
N GLY A 159 18.51 -5.66 -8.65
CA GLY A 159 19.54 -5.17 -9.58
C GLY A 159 20.27 -3.91 -9.12
N PRO A 160 21.35 -3.60 -9.83
CA PRO A 160 21.42 -2.44 -10.68
C PRO A 160 20.87 -2.80 -12.06
N ILE A 161 19.84 -2.09 -12.50
CA ILE A 161 19.18 -2.23 -13.80
C ILE A 161 19.68 -1.12 -14.71
N GLU A 162 20.11 -1.46 -15.90
CA GLU A 162 20.66 -0.50 -16.86
C GLU A 162 19.54 0.10 -17.72
N GLY A 163 19.39 1.41 -17.64
CA GLY A 163 18.42 2.17 -18.42
C GLY A 163 16.97 2.08 -17.93
N THR A 164 16.20 3.10 -18.31
CA THR A 164 14.80 3.27 -17.90
C THR A 164 13.87 2.24 -18.53
N ASN A 165 14.17 1.77 -19.74
CA ASN A 165 13.32 0.80 -20.45
C ASN A 165 13.26 -0.55 -19.72
N GLU A 166 14.42 -1.08 -19.31
CA GLU A 166 14.48 -2.36 -18.61
C GLU A 166 13.89 -2.25 -17.20
N MET A 167 14.13 -1.14 -16.52
CA MET A 167 13.50 -0.84 -15.23
C MET A 167 11.97 -0.85 -15.34
N ASN A 168 11.39 -0.24 -16.37
CA ASN A 168 9.94 -0.24 -16.59
C ASN A 168 9.42 -1.66 -16.87
N ARG A 169 10.11 -2.45 -17.70
CA ARG A 169 9.74 -3.85 -17.98
C ARG A 169 9.70 -4.71 -16.72
N ILE A 170 10.75 -4.63 -15.91
CA ILE A 170 10.82 -5.38 -14.64
C ILE A 170 9.73 -4.89 -13.68
N ARG A 171 9.50 -3.58 -13.61
CA ARG A 171 8.43 -3.00 -12.79
C ARG A 171 7.05 -3.52 -13.19
N GLU A 172 6.73 -3.54 -14.49
CA GLU A 172 5.45 -4.07 -14.99
C GLU A 172 5.27 -5.54 -14.62
N LYS A 173 6.31 -6.37 -14.83
CA LYS A 173 6.29 -7.79 -14.44
C LYS A 173 6.03 -7.99 -12.94
N LEU A 174 6.57 -7.12 -12.10
CA LEU A 174 6.36 -7.15 -10.65
C LEU A 174 4.94 -6.70 -10.29
N LEU A 175 4.41 -5.68 -10.95
CA LEU A 175 3.04 -5.23 -10.76
C LEU A 175 2.02 -6.31 -11.14
N ASP A 176 2.26 -7.06 -12.21
CA ASP A 176 1.44 -8.21 -12.61
C ASP A 176 1.43 -9.29 -11.50
N ALA A 177 2.55 -9.45 -10.80
CA ALA A 177 2.67 -10.33 -9.63
C ALA A 177 2.14 -9.70 -8.34
N ASN A 178 1.49 -8.53 -8.40
CA ASN A 178 1.02 -7.74 -7.24
C ASN A 178 2.15 -7.34 -6.27
N ILE A 179 3.37 -7.16 -6.79
CA ILE A 179 4.53 -6.70 -6.04
C ILE A 179 4.80 -5.24 -6.41
N GLU A 180 4.54 -4.35 -5.46
CA GLU A 180 4.86 -2.94 -5.62
C GLU A 180 6.36 -2.69 -5.38
N VAL A 181 6.96 -1.85 -6.22
CA VAL A 181 8.39 -1.51 -6.13
C VAL A 181 8.62 -0.01 -6.22
N LEU A 182 9.63 0.45 -5.49
CA LEU A 182 10.13 1.82 -5.55
C LEU A 182 11.40 1.87 -6.40
N ALA A 183 11.40 2.65 -7.48
CA ALA A 183 12.59 2.89 -8.28
C ALA A 183 13.46 4.02 -7.70
N ARG A 184 14.77 3.80 -7.67
CA ARG A 184 15.77 4.83 -7.35
C ARG A 184 16.85 4.84 -8.43
N ARG A 185 17.12 6.00 -9.03
CA ARG A 185 18.30 6.18 -9.87
C ARG A 185 19.55 6.15 -8.99
N MET A 186 20.50 5.26 -9.27
CA MET A 186 21.81 5.38 -8.65
C MET A 186 22.43 6.66 -9.24
N SER A 187 22.92 7.55 -8.39
CA SER A 187 23.71 8.68 -8.83
C SER A 187 25.18 8.29 -8.63
N ASP A 188 26.00 8.41 -9.66
CA ASP A 188 27.46 8.24 -9.59
C ASP A 188 28.10 9.48 -8.94
#